data_AF-A0AA38WLG7-F1
#
_entry.id   AF-A0AA38WLG7-F1
#
_cell.length_a   1.000
_cell.length_b   1.000
_cell.length_c   1.000
_cell.angle_alpha   90.00
_cell.angle_beta   90.00
_cell.angle_gamma   90.00
#
_symmetry.space_group_name_H-M   'P 1'
#
loop_
_entity.id
_entity.type
_entity.pdbx_description
1 polymer ?
#
loop_
_entity_poly.entity_id
_entity_poly.type
_entity_poly.pdbx_seq_one_letter_code
_entity_poly.pdbx_strand_id
1 'polypeptide(L)'
;MSTPWVLLLSILLSVAYSAYAEIHYHEFQVQELAARRLCRNHRIVTVNGQFPGPTLEVQNGDSLVVKVMNAAPYNVTIHWHGIRQLRNPWADGPEFVTQCPIRPGGSYTYRFTITDQEGTLWWHAHSRWLRSTVYGALVIRPKSGSSYPFPTPKIEFPVILSEWWDRKVISVLRQALFTGAAPNVSDALTINGQPGDLFRCSTQGTTKLVVNQGDTILLRVINAALNQQLFFSVANHQLTVVATDAVYTKQFANQRDHGWAWSNHRRPPDR
;
A
#
# COMPACT_ATOMS: atom_id res chain seq x y z
N MET A 1 9.41 69.73 11.86
CA MET A 1 9.86 69.03 10.64
C MET A 1 10.30 67.63 11.05
N SER A 2 9.57 66.63 10.53
CA SER A 2 9.89 65.19 10.36
C SER A 2 10.61 64.42 11.47
N THR A 3 9.83 63.64 12.21
CA THR A 3 10.22 62.53 13.09
C THR A 3 10.78 61.33 12.29
N PRO A 4 11.93 60.76 12.67
CA PRO A 4 12.49 59.56 12.03
C PRO A 4 12.05 58.31 12.81
N TRP A 5 10.79 57.90 12.70
CA TRP A 5 10.26 56.75 13.47
C TRP A 5 9.56 55.69 12.60
N VAL A 6 9.66 55.78 11.28
CA VAL A 6 8.92 54.89 10.35
C VAL A 6 9.76 53.71 9.83
N LEU A 7 11.08 53.67 10.07
CA LEU A 7 11.96 52.64 9.49
C LEU A 7 12.27 51.43 10.40
N LEU A 8 11.69 51.35 11.61
CA LEU A 8 11.97 50.25 12.55
C LEU A 8 10.84 49.22 12.68
N LEU A 9 9.73 49.39 11.96
CA LEU A 9 8.55 48.51 12.04
C LEU A 9 8.36 47.60 10.82
N SER A 10 9.28 47.61 9.85
CA SER A 10 9.22 46.77 8.65
C SER A 10 10.12 45.52 8.70
N ILE A 11 10.77 45.23 9.84
CA ILE A 11 11.69 44.07 9.99
C ILE A 11 11.07 42.89 10.79
N LEU A 12 9.82 42.99 11.27
CA LEU A 12 9.21 41.98 12.15
C LEU A 12 7.97 41.28 11.54
N LEU A 13 7.98 41.00 10.24
CA LEU A 13 6.99 40.11 9.62
C LEU A 13 7.61 39.15 8.60
N SER A 14 8.81 38.65 8.88
CA SER A 14 9.20 37.32 8.40
C SER A 14 8.44 36.29 9.25
N VAL A 15 7.19 36.01 8.86
CA VAL A 15 6.51 34.79 9.32
C VAL A 15 7.34 33.64 8.78
N ALA A 16 8.27 33.15 9.60
CA ALA A 16 8.87 31.85 9.38
C ALA A 16 7.70 30.87 9.40
N TYR A 17 7.32 30.35 8.24
CA TYR A 17 6.53 29.14 8.15
C TYR A 17 7.40 28.03 8.76
N SER A 18 7.33 27.88 10.08
CA SER A 18 7.83 26.70 10.75
C SER A 18 7.02 25.53 10.20
N ALA A 19 7.66 24.71 9.38
CA ALA A 19 7.15 23.42 8.95
C ALA A 19 7.02 22.53 10.19
N TYR A 20 5.85 22.57 10.85
CA TYR A 20 5.59 21.73 12.01
C TYR A 20 5.33 20.30 11.55
N ALA A 21 6.01 19.35 12.20
CA ALA A 21 5.66 17.93 12.11
C ALA A 21 4.22 17.75 12.63
N GLU A 22 3.35 17.18 11.81
CA GLU A 22 1.95 16.95 12.16
C GLU A 22 1.77 15.59 12.84
N ILE A 23 0.78 15.48 13.73
CA ILE A 23 0.37 14.20 14.31
C ILE A 23 -0.94 13.77 13.66
N HIS A 24 -0.90 12.68 12.90
CA HIS A 24 -2.03 12.09 12.20
C HIS A 24 -2.69 11.01 13.07
N TYR A 25 -3.97 11.18 13.36
CA TYR A 25 -4.76 10.24 14.16
C TYR A 25 -5.68 9.42 13.27
N HIS A 26 -5.62 8.10 13.42
CA HIS A 26 -6.49 7.17 12.70
C HIS A 26 -7.08 6.13 13.64
N GLU A 27 -8.29 5.68 13.28
CA GLU A 27 -8.94 4.55 13.90
C GLU A 27 -9.11 3.43 12.87
N PHE A 28 -8.60 2.25 13.20
CA PHE A 28 -8.67 1.05 12.38
C PHE A 28 -9.62 0.05 13.06
N GLN A 29 -10.84 -0.04 12.56
CA GLN A 29 -11.79 -1.07 12.92
C GLN A 29 -11.56 -2.31 12.07
N VAL A 30 -10.91 -3.32 12.65
CA VAL A 30 -10.67 -4.60 12.00
C VAL A 30 -11.92 -5.45 12.15
N GLN A 31 -12.60 -5.76 11.05
CA GLN A 31 -13.90 -6.44 11.08
C GLN A 31 -14.14 -7.31 9.86
N GLU A 32 -15.07 -8.25 9.96
CA GLU A 32 -15.52 -9.01 8.80
C GLU A 32 -16.43 -8.16 7.90
N LEU A 33 -16.25 -8.30 6.59
CA LEU A 33 -17.10 -7.70 5.57
C LEU A 33 -17.45 -8.75 4.51
N ALA A 34 -18.68 -8.68 4.00
CA ALA A 34 -19.05 -9.45 2.82
C ALA A 34 -18.37 -8.85 1.57
N ALA A 35 -17.63 -9.69 0.84
CA ALA A 35 -17.00 -9.32 -0.43
C ALA A 35 -17.37 -10.34 -1.50
N ARG A 36 -17.71 -9.84 -2.69
CA ARG A 36 -18.00 -10.68 -3.86
C ARG A 36 -16.83 -10.63 -4.84
N ARG A 37 -16.28 -11.78 -5.19
CA ARG A 37 -15.23 -11.96 -6.21
C ARG A 37 -15.46 -13.28 -6.92
N LEU A 38 -15.05 -13.39 -8.19
CA LEU A 38 -15.13 -14.65 -8.95
C LEU A 38 -16.53 -15.31 -8.91
N CYS A 39 -17.57 -14.46 -8.93
CA CYS A 39 -18.99 -14.82 -8.84
C CYS A 39 -19.46 -15.37 -7.47
N ARG A 40 -18.61 -15.41 -6.44
CA ARG A 40 -18.90 -15.99 -5.13
C ARG A 40 -18.87 -14.93 -4.03
N ASN A 41 -19.66 -15.16 -2.99
CA ASN A 41 -19.71 -14.30 -1.80
C ASN A 41 -18.83 -14.88 -0.70
N HIS A 42 -18.01 -14.03 -0.10
CA HIS A 42 -17.06 -14.38 0.94
C HIS A 42 -17.22 -13.43 2.12
N ARG A 43 -16.82 -13.88 3.30
CA ARG A 43 -16.56 -13.01 4.45
C ARG A 43 -15.05 -12.89 4.59
N ILE A 44 -14.54 -11.68 4.45
CA ILE A 44 -13.12 -11.35 4.58
C ILE A 44 -12.91 -10.41 5.75
N VAL A 45 -11.71 -10.39 6.32
CA VAL A 45 -11.36 -9.41 7.34
C VAL A 45 -10.83 -8.16 6.64
N THR A 46 -11.33 -7.01 7.04
CA THR A 46 -11.03 -5.70 6.44
C THR A 46 -10.69 -4.69 7.52
N VAL A 47 -10.15 -3.54 7.12
CA VAL A 47 -10.05 -2.36 7.99
C VAL A 47 -11.06 -1.34 7.52
N ASN A 48 -11.91 -0.86 8.44
CA ASN A 48 -12.94 0.15 8.18
C ASN A 48 -13.89 -0.22 7.02
N GLY A 49 -14.15 -1.52 6.83
CA GLY A 49 -14.98 -2.01 5.73
C GLY A 49 -14.37 -1.82 4.33
N GLN A 50 -13.06 -1.62 4.23
CA GLN A 50 -12.35 -1.42 2.95
C GLN A 50 -11.42 -2.58 2.62
N PHE A 51 -11.41 -2.98 1.36
CA PHE A 51 -10.47 -3.95 0.81
C PHE A 51 -9.99 -3.51 -0.60
N PRO A 52 -8.70 -3.16 -0.77
CA PRO A 52 -7.68 -2.97 0.27
C PRO A 52 -8.09 -1.95 1.33
N GLY A 53 -7.45 -1.96 2.48
CA GLY A 53 -7.69 -1.00 3.55
C GLY A 53 -7.29 0.44 3.18
N PRO A 54 -7.59 1.41 4.06
CA PRO A 54 -7.32 2.82 3.80
C PRO A 54 -5.83 3.08 3.54
N THR A 55 -5.56 3.98 2.59
CA THR A 55 -4.21 4.53 2.41
C THR A 55 -3.95 5.53 3.52
N LEU A 56 -2.81 5.38 4.19
CA LEU A 56 -2.29 6.38 5.11
C LEU A 56 -1.34 7.30 4.34
N GLU A 57 -1.49 8.60 4.50
CA GLU A 57 -0.68 9.60 3.81
C GLU A 57 -0.12 10.59 4.84
N VAL A 58 1.20 10.73 4.85
CA VAL A 58 1.94 11.56 5.80
C VAL A 58 3.15 12.18 5.12
N GLN A 59 3.79 13.15 5.75
CA GLN A 59 5.08 13.72 5.32
C GLN A 59 6.24 13.14 6.13
N ASN A 60 7.44 13.20 5.57
CA ASN A 60 8.66 12.94 6.34
C ASN A 60 8.78 13.91 7.53
N GLY A 61 8.86 13.37 8.75
CA GLY A 61 8.85 14.11 10.01
C GLY A 61 7.55 14.00 10.78
N ASP A 62 6.44 13.64 10.14
CA ASP A 62 5.14 13.50 10.79
C ASP A 62 5.09 12.28 11.73
N SER A 63 4.14 12.29 12.66
CA SER A 63 3.85 11.15 13.54
C SER A 63 2.49 10.53 13.24
N LEU A 64 2.42 9.20 13.27
CA LEU A 64 1.19 8.44 13.14
C LEU A 64 0.77 7.87 14.49
N VAL A 65 -0.52 8.04 14.81
CA VAL A 65 -1.18 7.45 15.96
C VAL A 65 -2.38 6.65 15.45
N VAL A 66 -2.25 5.33 15.42
CA VAL A 66 -3.30 4.44 14.89
C VAL A 66 -3.84 3.55 15.99
N LYS A 67 -5.10 3.79 16.39
CA LYS A 67 -5.84 2.94 17.32
C LYS A 67 -6.51 1.81 16.53
N VAL A 68 -6.01 0.60 16.71
CA VAL A 68 -6.55 -0.61 16.10
C VAL A 68 -7.54 -1.25 17.07
N MET A 69 -8.77 -1.47 16.63
CA MET A 69 -9.85 -2.10 17.38
C MET A 69 -10.24 -3.39 16.67
N ASN A 70 -10.12 -4.52 17.36
CA ASN A 70 -10.35 -5.82 16.75
C ASN A 70 -11.78 -6.31 17.00
N ALA A 71 -12.65 -6.16 16.01
CA ALA A 71 -13.99 -6.76 15.97
C ALA A 71 -14.04 -8.05 15.13
N ALA A 72 -12.91 -8.52 14.59
CA ALA A 72 -12.82 -9.75 13.82
C ALA A 72 -12.75 -10.99 14.73
N PRO A 73 -13.11 -12.19 14.23
CA PRO A 73 -13.09 -13.43 15.03
C PRO A 73 -11.67 -14.00 15.23
N TYR A 74 -10.63 -13.28 14.82
CA TYR A 74 -9.24 -13.73 14.87
C TYR A 74 -8.39 -12.75 15.68
N ASN A 75 -7.38 -13.28 16.37
CA ASN A 75 -6.26 -12.49 16.87
C ASN A 75 -5.61 -11.71 15.73
N VAL A 76 -5.32 -10.43 15.95
CA VAL A 76 -4.70 -9.56 14.94
C VAL A 76 -3.59 -8.70 15.53
N THR A 77 -2.60 -8.39 14.71
CA THR A 77 -1.61 -7.33 14.91
C THR A 77 -1.41 -6.62 13.57
N ILE A 78 -1.02 -5.35 13.58
CA ILE A 78 -0.71 -4.56 12.38
C ILE A 78 0.77 -4.19 12.39
N HIS A 79 1.45 -4.39 11.26
CA HIS A 79 2.83 -3.99 11.03
C HIS A 79 2.90 -2.89 9.96
N TRP A 80 3.83 -1.97 10.18
CA TRP A 80 4.08 -0.79 9.36
C TRP A 80 5.30 -1.06 8.49
N HIS A 81 5.11 -1.83 7.41
CA HIS A 81 6.19 -2.40 6.63
C HIS A 81 7.16 -1.35 6.10
N GLY A 82 8.44 -1.52 6.46
CA GLY A 82 9.52 -0.62 6.08
C GLY A 82 9.69 0.61 6.98
N ILE A 83 8.76 0.89 7.91
CA ILE A 83 8.98 1.91 8.93
C ILE A 83 10.07 1.43 9.88
N ARG A 84 11.08 2.28 10.09
CA ARG A 84 12.29 1.90 10.85
C ARG A 84 12.05 1.63 12.34
N GLN A 85 10.94 2.12 12.91
CA GLN A 85 10.60 1.99 14.34
C GLN A 85 11.77 2.31 15.28
N LEU A 86 12.48 3.42 15.01
CA LEU A 86 13.68 3.80 15.75
C LEU A 86 13.39 3.90 17.25
N ARG A 87 14.01 3.01 18.04
CA ARG A 87 13.81 2.89 19.50
C ARG A 87 12.35 2.68 19.93
N ASN A 88 11.52 2.13 19.05
CA ASN A 88 10.08 2.00 19.25
C ASN A 88 9.53 0.60 18.86
N PRO A 89 10.20 -0.51 19.24
CA PRO A 89 9.85 -1.84 18.75
C PRO A 89 8.44 -2.29 19.16
N TRP A 90 7.88 -1.78 20.26
CA TRP A 90 6.53 -2.11 20.72
C TRP A 90 5.42 -1.68 19.73
N ALA A 91 5.68 -0.72 18.85
CA ALA A 91 4.75 -0.34 17.78
C ALA A 91 5.01 -1.06 16.45
N ASP A 92 5.93 -2.03 16.41
CA ASP A 92 6.31 -2.68 15.16
C ASP A 92 5.26 -3.67 14.65
N GLY A 93 4.64 -4.48 15.53
CA GLY A 93 3.49 -5.32 15.16
C GLY A 93 3.67 -6.83 15.02
N PRO A 94 4.84 -7.42 14.71
CA PRO A 94 4.95 -8.87 14.51
C PRO A 94 4.46 -9.71 15.71
N GLU A 95 3.46 -10.55 15.46
CA GLU A 95 2.80 -11.39 16.48
C GLU A 95 3.84 -12.31 17.16
N PHE A 96 3.88 -12.29 18.50
CA PHE A 96 4.81 -13.04 19.35
C PHE A 96 6.29 -12.68 19.24
N VAL A 97 6.64 -11.62 18.50
CA VAL A 97 8.00 -11.06 18.49
C VAL A 97 8.05 -9.77 19.29
N THR A 98 7.28 -8.76 18.88
CA THR A 98 7.27 -7.44 19.54
C THR A 98 6.03 -7.20 20.38
N GLN A 99 4.96 -7.99 20.16
CA GLN A 99 3.75 -7.91 20.97
C GLN A 99 2.95 -9.22 20.98
N CYS A 100 2.13 -9.38 22.03
CA CYS A 100 1.00 -10.30 21.98
C CYS A 100 -0.09 -9.77 21.03
N PRO A 101 -0.91 -10.65 20.44
CA PRO A 101 -1.97 -10.23 19.54
C PRO A 101 -3.09 -9.45 20.26
N ILE A 102 -3.69 -8.52 19.52
CA ILE A 102 -4.95 -7.88 19.89
C ILE A 102 -6.04 -8.94 19.75
N ARG A 103 -6.58 -9.42 20.89
CA ARG A 103 -7.66 -10.41 20.91
C ARG A 103 -8.96 -9.81 20.36
N PRO A 104 -9.92 -10.63 19.87
CA PRO A 104 -11.26 -10.16 19.55
C PRO A 104 -11.87 -9.36 20.72
N GLY A 105 -12.46 -8.21 20.42
CA GLY A 105 -12.97 -7.22 21.37
C GLY A 105 -11.90 -6.30 21.98
N GLY A 106 -10.61 -6.57 21.76
CA GLY A 106 -9.50 -5.75 22.27
C GLY A 106 -9.12 -4.60 21.34
N SER A 107 -8.24 -3.73 21.85
CA SER A 107 -7.64 -2.64 21.07
C SER A 107 -6.19 -2.39 21.45
N TYR A 108 -5.41 -1.82 20.53
CA TYR A 108 -4.04 -1.37 20.76
C TYR A 108 -3.76 -0.10 19.95
N THR A 109 -2.98 0.82 20.50
CA THR A 109 -2.63 2.07 19.82
C THR A 109 -1.16 2.06 19.44
N TYR A 110 -0.91 2.06 18.14
CA TYR A 110 0.42 2.23 17.56
C TYR A 110 0.77 3.71 17.48
N ARG A 111 1.98 4.07 17.90
CA ARG A 111 2.50 5.45 17.84
C ARG A 111 3.92 5.44 17.34
N PHE A 112 4.23 6.16 16.28
CA PHE A 112 5.59 6.25 15.73
C PHE A 112 5.75 7.52 14.90
N THR A 113 7.00 7.93 14.70
CA THR A 113 7.37 9.10 13.89
C THR A 113 8.09 8.61 12.63
N ILE A 114 7.78 9.23 11.50
CA ILE A 114 8.46 9.02 10.24
C ILE A 114 9.78 9.79 10.28
N THR A 115 10.91 9.08 10.12
CA THR A 115 12.25 9.69 10.20
C THR A 115 13.06 9.32 8.99
N ASP A 116 13.35 10.30 8.14
CA ASP A 116 14.21 10.21 6.97
C ASP A 116 13.79 9.11 6.00
N GLN A 117 12.49 9.04 5.72
CA GLN A 117 11.88 8.15 4.73
C GLN A 117 10.94 8.96 3.85
N GLU A 118 10.96 8.73 2.54
CA GLU A 118 10.08 9.38 1.56
C GLU A 118 9.79 8.42 0.42
N GLY A 119 8.52 8.25 0.03
CA GLY A 119 8.11 7.37 -1.05
C GLY A 119 6.91 6.53 -0.69
N THR A 120 6.96 5.25 -1.02
CA THR A 120 5.85 4.32 -0.82
C THR A 120 6.29 3.17 0.05
N LEU A 121 5.54 2.98 1.12
CA LEU A 121 5.53 1.81 1.99
C LEU A 121 4.10 1.26 2.04
N TRP A 122 3.85 0.36 2.96
CA TRP A 122 2.53 -0.22 3.17
C TRP A 122 2.39 -0.70 4.62
N TRP A 123 1.17 -0.95 5.03
CA TRP A 123 0.87 -1.59 6.30
C TRP A 123 0.10 -2.88 6.04
N HIS A 124 0.25 -3.86 6.93
CA HIS A 124 -0.46 -5.13 6.80
C HIS A 124 -0.61 -5.83 8.15
N ALA A 125 -1.58 -6.75 8.25
CA ALA A 125 -1.64 -7.62 9.40
C ALA A 125 -0.36 -8.47 9.51
N HIS A 126 0.21 -8.60 10.70
CA HIS A 126 1.41 -9.42 10.93
C HIS A 126 1.13 -10.61 11.83
N SER A 127 -0.04 -11.21 11.60
CA SER A 127 -0.61 -12.34 12.33
C SER A 127 -1.18 -13.34 11.33
N ARG A 128 -0.60 -14.54 11.30
CA ARG A 128 -0.98 -15.61 10.35
C ARG A 128 -0.99 -15.10 8.90
N TRP A 129 -1.98 -15.51 8.11
CA TRP A 129 -2.19 -15.08 6.73
C TRP A 129 -3.27 -13.99 6.59
N LEU A 130 -3.55 -13.22 7.66
CA LEU A 130 -4.57 -12.16 7.62
C LEU A 130 -4.19 -11.02 6.66
N ARG A 131 -2.90 -10.82 6.36
CA ARG A 131 -2.45 -9.88 5.32
C ARG A 131 -2.90 -10.20 3.90
N SER A 132 -3.58 -11.33 3.68
CA SER A 132 -4.31 -11.59 2.43
C SER A 132 -5.44 -10.61 2.17
N THR A 133 -5.98 -9.96 3.22
CA THR A 133 -7.13 -9.06 3.13
C THR A 133 -7.00 -7.83 4.03
N VAL A 134 -6.11 -7.87 5.03
CA VAL A 134 -5.82 -6.76 5.94
C VAL A 134 -4.48 -6.13 5.57
N TYR A 135 -4.51 -5.18 4.64
CA TYR A 135 -3.36 -4.39 4.19
C TYR A 135 -3.82 -3.10 3.51
N GLY A 136 -2.93 -2.12 3.41
CA GLY A 136 -3.16 -0.87 2.69
C GLY A 136 -1.86 -0.11 2.44
N ALA A 137 -1.90 0.91 1.60
CA ALA A 137 -0.72 1.71 1.27
C ALA A 137 -0.35 2.66 2.41
N LEU A 138 0.94 2.99 2.52
CA LEU A 138 1.47 4.05 3.37
C LEU A 138 2.32 4.96 2.47
N VAL A 139 1.80 6.13 2.14
CA VAL A 139 2.46 7.13 1.30
C VAL A 139 3.16 8.14 2.19
N ILE A 140 4.46 8.30 1.98
CA ILE A 140 5.27 9.28 2.70
C ILE A 140 5.74 10.33 1.69
N ARG A 141 5.16 11.52 1.80
CA ARG A 141 5.51 12.67 0.97
C ARG A 141 6.82 13.31 1.41
N PRO A 142 7.47 14.09 0.53
CA PRO A 142 8.60 14.93 0.92
C PRO A 142 8.27 15.78 2.14
N LYS A 143 9.27 16.02 2.96
CA LYS A 143 9.13 16.94 4.11
C LYS A 143 8.58 18.29 3.64
N SER A 144 7.74 18.94 4.45
CA SER A 144 7.24 20.28 4.14
C SER A 144 8.37 21.25 3.77
N GLY A 145 8.21 21.93 2.63
CA GLY A 145 9.22 22.82 2.05
C GLY A 145 10.24 22.12 1.13
N SER A 146 10.17 20.79 1.00
CA SER A 146 10.97 20.01 0.05
C SER A 146 10.12 19.50 -1.11
N SER A 147 10.76 19.14 -2.22
CA SER A 147 10.11 18.58 -3.41
C SER A 147 10.69 17.22 -3.77
N TYR A 148 9.96 16.46 -4.59
CA TYR A 148 10.52 15.26 -5.21
C TYR A 148 11.81 15.59 -5.98
N PRO A 149 12.77 14.66 -6.09
CA PRO A 149 13.97 14.82 -6.92
C PRO A 149 13.68 14.61 -8.43
N PHE A 150 12.41 14.61 -8.81
CA PHE A 150 11.89 14.51 -10.16
C PHE A 150 10.68 15.47 -10.31
N PRO A 151 10.26 15.82 -11.53
CA PRO A 151 9.11 16.70 -11.72
C PRO A 151 7.88 16.20 -10.97
N THR A 152 7.22 17.10 -10.24
CA THR A 152 6.03 16.75 -9.44
C THR A 152 4.99 16.07 -10.35
N PRO A 153 4.57 14.84 -10.03
CA PRO A 153 3.58 14.13 -10.83
C PRO A 153 2.24 14.85 -10.72
N LYS A 154 1.48 14.87 -11.81
CA LYS A 154 0.12 15.41 -11.82
C LYS A 154 -0.86 14.47 -11.11
N ILE A 155 -0.63 13.16 -11.22
CA ILE A 155 -1.45 12.11 -10.62
C ILE A 155 -0.53 11.17 -9.85
N GLU A 156 -0.89 10.83 -8.62
CA GLU A 156 -0.29 9.74 -7.87
C GLU A 156 -1.34 8.65 -7.64
N PHE A 157 -0.98 7.40 -7.89
CA PHE A 157 -1.94 6.30 -7.80
C PHE A 157 -1.31 5.04 -7.19
N PRO A 158 -1.79 4.58 -6.01
CA PRO A 158 -1.41 3.29 -5.45
C PRO A 158 -1.85 2.13 -6.35
N VAL A 159 -0.91 1.24 -6.65
CA VAL A 159 -1.14 0.00 -7.40
C VAL A 159 -0.75 -1.16 -6.50
N ILE A 160 -1.72 -1.72 -5.77
CA ILE A 160 -1.48 -2.80 -4.82
C ILE A 160 -1.77 -4.13 -5.50
N LEU A 161 -0.70 -4.86 -5.81
CA LEU A 161 -0.76 -6.22 -6.32
C LEU A 161 -0.97 -7.18 -5.16
N SER A 162 -1.90 -8.12 -5.29
CA SER A 162 -2.22 -9.07 -4.21
C SER A 162 -2.87 -10.33 -4.76
N GLU A 163 -3.25 -11.23 -3.87
CA GLU A 163 -3.81 -12.54 -4.20
C GLU A 163 -5.21 -12.71 -3.58
N TRP A 164 -6.06 -13.48 -4.24
CA TRP A 164 -7.41 -13.82 -3.80
C TRP A 164 -7.60 -15.33 -3.73
N TRP A 165 -8.20 -15.81 -2.64
CA TRP A 165 -8.67 -17.19 -2.51
C TRP A 165 -10.17 -17.20 -2.29
N ASP A 166 -10.87 -18.10 -2.97
CA ASP A 166 -12.27 -18.39 -2.68
C ASP A 166 -12.45 -19.09 -1.33
N ARG A 167 -11.43 -19.87 -0.93
CA ARG A 167 -11.36 -20.48 0.40
C ARG A 167 -10.97 -19.44 1.44
N LYS A 168 -11.51 -19.58 2.65
CA LYS A 168 -11.04 -18.79 3.81
C LYS A 168 -9.54 -18.99 3.96
N VAL A 169 -8.77 -17.91 3.90
CA VAL A 169 -7.30 -17.96 3.89
C VAL A 169 -6.72 -18.62 5.14
N ILE A 170 -7.36 -18.43 6.30
CA ILE A 170 -6.97 -19.15 7.53
C ILE A 170 -7.17 -20.66 7.41
N SER A 171 -8.16 -21.14 6.66
CA SER A 171 -8.34 -22.56 6.38
C SER A 171 -7.29 -23.10 5.42
N VAL A 172 -6.85 -22.30 4.43
CA VAL A 172 -5.72 -22.66 3.55
C VAL A 172 -4.45 -22.86 4.37
N LEU A 173 -4.13 -21.90 5.24
CA LEU A 173 -2.99 -22.00 6.16
C LEU A 173 -3.09 -23.21 7.07
N ARG A 174 -4.24 -23.43 7.72
CA ARG A 174 -4.43 -24.58 8.63
C ARG A 174 -4.24 -25.92 7.94
N GLN A 175 -4.74 -26.07 6.71
CA GLN A 175 -4.56 -27.29 5.94
C GLN A 175 -3.09 -27.54 5.60
N ALA A 176 -2.36 -26.51 5.17
CA ALA A 176 -0.93 -26.62 4.88
C ALA A 176 -0.15 -27.05 6.13
N LEU A 177 -0.42 -26.42 7.28
CA LEU A 177 0.22 -26.78 8.55
C LEU A 177 -0.13 -28.20 9.02
N PHE A 178 -1.39 -28.62 8.86
CA PHE A 178 -1.82 -29.96 9.27
C PHE A 178 -1.22 -31.06 8.40
N THR A 179 -1.14 -30.84 7.09
CA THR A 179 -0.65 -31.85 6.14
C THR A 179 0.87 -31.82 5.94
N GLY A 180 1.52 -30.71 6.27
CA GLY A 180 2.93 -30.46 5.93
C GLY A 180 3.17 -30.13 4.45
N ALA A 181 2.12 -30.10 3.63
CA ALA A 181 2.22 -29.80 2.21
C ALA A 181 2.23 -28.29 1.93
N ALA A 182 2.61 -27.91 0.71
CA ALA A 182 2.49 -26.53 0.25
C ALA A 182 1.03 -26.05 0.31
N PRO A 183 0.79 -24.76 0.67
CA PRO A 183 -0.55 -24.19 0.67
C PRO A 183 -1.13 -24.13 -0.75
N ASN A 184 -2.46 -24.23 -0.86
CA ASN A 184 -3.15 -24.03 -2.12
C ASN A 184 -2.79 -22.68 -2.74
N VAL A 185 -2.52 -22.67 -4.05
CA VAL A 185 -2.36 -21.44 -4.83
C VAL A 185 -3.64 -20.60 -4.81
N SER A 186 -3.49 -19.30 -5.02
CA SER A 186 -4.60 -18.35 -5.13
C SER A 186 -5.46 -18.61 -6.36
N ASP A 187 -6.75 -18.28 -6.26
CA ASP A 187 -7.72 -18.39 -7.36
C ASP A 187 -7.61 -17.21 -8.35
N ALA A 188 -7.11 -16.06 -7.89
CA ALA A 188 -6.80 -14.92 -8.74
C ALA A 188 -5.69 -14.04 -8.16
N LEU A 189 -4.92 -13.41 -9.05
CA LEU A 189 -4.17 -12.20 -8.72
C LEU A 189 -5.11 -11.00 -8.80
N THR A 190 -4.83 -9.95 -8.05
CA THR A 190 -5.64 -8.73 -8.05
C THR A 190 -4.79 -7.47 -8.06
N ILE A 191 -5.32 -6.42 -8.68
CA ILE A 191 -4.82 -5.05 -8.58
C ILE A 191 -5.86 -4.26 -7.78
N ASN A 192 -5.44 -3.61 -6.70
CA ASN A 192 -6.32 -2.88 -5.79
C ASN A 192 -7.56 -3.70 -5.37
N GLY A 193 -7.35 -4.99 -5.08
CA GLY A 193 -8.37 -5.93 -4.63
C GLY A 193 -9.34 -6.42 -5.71
N GLN A 194 -9.09 -6.11 -6.99
CA GLN A 194 -9.93 -6.50 -8.13
C GLN A 194 -9.17 -7.43 -9.10
N PRO A 195 -9.73 -8.59 -9.46
CA PRO A 195 -9.05 -9.55 -10.36
C PRO A 195 -8.79 -9.04 -11.78
N GLY A 196 -9.66 -8.15 -12.29
CA GLY A 196 -9.55 -7.60 -13.64
C GLY A 196 -10.39 -8.34 -14.69
N ASP A 197 -10.23 -7.92 -15.95
CA ASP A 197 -11.14 -8.24 -17.05
C ASP A 197 -11.14 -9.71 -17.47
N LEU A 198 -10.06 -10.44 -17.20
CA LEU A 198 -9.90 -11.84 -17.61
C LEU A 198 -10.55 -12.84 -16.65
N PHE A 199 -11.08 -12.37 -15.51
CA PHE A 199 -11.72 -13.22 -14.51
C PHE A 199 -13.25 -13.11 -14.57
N ARG A 200 -13.92 -14.23 -14.28
CA ARG A 200 -15.39 -14.29 -14.25
C ARG A 200 -15.93 -13.30 -13.21
N CYS A 201 -17.03 -12.62 -13.57
CA CYS A 201 -17.70 -11.62 -12.72
C CYS A 201 -16.78 -10.51 -12.16
N SER A 202 -15.74 -10.12 -12.91
CA SER A 202 -14.72 -9.17 -12.42
C SER A 202 -14.55 -7.92 -13.29
N THR A 203 -14.93 -7.94 -14.58
CA THR A 203 -14.79 -6.83 -15.54
C THR A 203 -15.39 -5.50 -15.06
N GLN A 204 -16.55 -5.53 -14.40
CA GLN A 204 -17.18 -4.30 -13.87
C GLN A 204 -16.39 -3.68 -12.72
N GLY A 205 -15.68 -4.51 -11.94
CA GLY A 205 -14.88 -4.08 -10.79
C GLY A 205 -13.44 -3.73 -11.15
N THR A 206 -12.98 -3.98 -12.37
CA THR A 206 -11.60 -3.72 -12.80
C THR A 206 -11.15 -2.31 -12.45
N THR A 207 -10.00 -2.20 -11.77
CA THR A 207 -9.39 -0.91 -11.43
C THR A 207 -9.07 -0.12 -12.68
N LYS A 208 -9.55 1.13 -12.74
CA LYS A 208 -9.33 2.04 -13.86
C LYS A 208 -8.70 3.32 -13.34
N LEU A 209 -7.66 3.78 -14.02
CA LEU A 209 -7.05 5.09 -13.83
C LEU A 209 -7.30 5.90 -15.10
N VAL A 210 -8.06 6.99 -14.99
CA VAL A 210 -8.31 7.90 -16.11
C VAL A 210 -7.19 8.93 -16.16
N VAL A 211 -6.62 9.13 -17.35
CA VAL A 211 -5.46 9.97 -17.57
C VAL A 211 -5.66 10.81 -18.83
N ASN A 212 -5.09 12.01 -18.87
CA ASN A 212 -5.10 12.87 -20.06
C ASN A 212 -3.75 12.81 -20.78
N GLN A 213 -3.76 13.18 -22.05
CA GLN A 213 -2.52 13.32 -22.81
C GLN A 213 -1.61 14.36 -22.13
N GLY A 214 -0.35 13.98 -21.90
CA GLY A 214 0.65 14.83 -21.24
C GLY A 214 0.66 14.74 -19.71
N ASP A 215 -0.25 13.98 -19.08
CA ASP A 215 -0.21 13.76 -17.63
C ASP A 215 1.03 12.95 -17.23
N THR A 216 1.84 13.48 -16.31
CA THR A 216 2.89 12.72 -15.63
C THR A 216 2.27 12.01 -14.43
N ILE A 217 2.41 10.69 -14.37
CA ILE A 217 1.75 9.84 -13.36
C ILE A 217 2.82 9.11 -12.53
N LEU A 218 2.70 9.18 -11.21
CA LEU A 218 3.48 8.36 -10.29
C LEU A 218 2.64 7.15 -9.85
N LEU A 219 2.94 5.98 -10.43
CA LEU A 219 2.39 4.71 -9.97
C LEU A 219 3.16 4.23 -8.74
N ARG A 220 2.46 4.08 -7.63
CA ARG A 220 3.01 3.62 -6.34
C ARG A 220 2.74 2.14 -6.18
N VAL A 221 3.58 1.32 -6.82
CA VAL A 221 3.39 -0.13 -6.90
C VAL A 221 3.80 -0.81 -5.59
N ILE A 222 2.90 -1.62 -5.03
CA ILE A 222 3.12 -2.41 -3.81
C ILE A 222 2.82 -3.87 -4.13
N ASN A 223 3.73 -4.79 -3.82
CA ASN A 223 3.43 -6.22 -3.85
C ASN A 223 3.00 -6.70 -2.45
N ALA A 224 1.69 -6.82 -2.25
CA ALA A 224 1.08 -7.37 -1.05
C ALA A 224 0.71 -8.87 -1.19
N ALA A 225 1.13 -9.54 -2.27
CA ALA A 225 0.93 -10.98 -2.45
C ALA A 225 1.57 -11.78 -1.30
N LEU A 226 1.03 -12.97 -1.01
CA LEU A 226 1.56 -13.79 0.07
C LEU A 226 2.84 -14.50 -0.33
N ASN A 227 2.84 -15.16 -1.50
CA ASN A 227 3.88 -16.13 -1.84
C ASN A 227 4.46 -15.96 -3.25
N GLN A 228 4.23 -14.82 -3.92
CA GLN A 228 4.64 -14.62 -5.32
C GLN A 228 5.36 -13.30 -5.55
N GLN A 229 6.38 -13.36 -6.42
CA GLN A 229 6.96 -12.20 -7.08
C GLN A 229 6.20 -11.97 -8.39
N LEU A 230 5.89 -10.72 -8.71
CA LEU A 230 5.01 -10.38 -9.81
C LEU A 230 5.72 -9.45 -10.79
N PHE A 231 5.60 -9.75 -12.08
CA PHE A 231 5.92 -8.80 -13.14
C PHE A 231 4.77 -7.81 -13.30
N PHE A 232 5.10 -6.55 -13.59
CA PHE A 232 4.14 -5.49 -13.82
C PHE A 232 4.56 -4.65 -15.02
N SER A 233 3.64 -4.44 -15.96
CA SER A 233 3.82 -3.52 -17.08
C SER A 233 2.49 -2.83 -17.43
N VAL A 234 2.60 -1.71 -18.15
CA VAL A 234 1.46 -0.97 -18.69
C VAL A 234 1.62 -0.96 -20.20
N ALA A 235 0.67 -1.57 -20.93
CA ALA A 235 0.76 -1.72 -22.37
C ALA A 235 1.01 -0.38 -23.06
N ASN A 236 1.96 -0.35 -23.99
CA ASN A 236 2.37 0.85 -24.74
C ASN A 236 2.90 2.02 -23.89
N HIS A 237 3.27 1.80 -22.63
CA HIS A 237 3.86 2.82 -21.76
C HIS A 237 5.22 2.35 -21.23
N GLN A 238 6.18 3.27 -21.23
CA GLN A 238 7.46 3.08 -20.56
C GLN A 238 7.34 3.53 -19.11
N LEU A 239 7.90 2.75 -18.18
CA LEU A 239 7.95 3.07 -16.77
C LEU A 239 9.37 3.49 -16.40
N THR A 240 9.51 4.69 -15.85
CA THR A 240 10.75 5.16 -15.23
C THR A 240 10.69 4.88 -13.74
N VAL A 241 11.59 4.02 -13.25
CA VAL A 241 11.71 3.73 -11.82
C VAL A 241 12.42 4.90 -11.15
N VAL A 242 11.81 5.45 -10.11
CA VAL A 242 12.33 6.62 -9.37
C VAL A 242 12.60 6.34 -7.90
N ALA A 243 11.96 5.32 -7.30
CA ALA A 243 12.12 4.97 -5.90
C ALA A 243 11.78 3.49 -5.64
N THR A 244 12.32 2.95 -4.54
CA THR A 244 11.96 1.65 -3.96
C THR A 244 12.08 1.75 -2.43
N ASP A 245 11.16 1.12 -1.69
CA ASP A 245 11.17 1.05 -0.22
C ASP A 245 11.40 2.39 0.50
N ALA A 246 10.71 3.42 0.03
CA ALA A 246 10.85 4.81 0.50
C ALA A 246 12.29 5.37 0.45
N VAL A 247 13.04 4.97 -0.59
CA VAL A 247 14.35 5.50 -0.95
C VAL A 247 14.39 5.79 -2.45
N TYR A 248 14.86 6.98 -2.84
CA TYR A 248 15.02 7.33 -4.24
C TYR A 248 16.14 6.51 -4.90
N THR A 249 15.95 6.16 -6.16
CA THR A 249 16.91 5.40 -6.97
C THR A 249 17.53 6.27 -8.04
N LYS A 250 18.68 5.84 -8.58
CA LYS A 250 19.14 6.37 -9.87
C LYS A 250 18.11 5.97 -10.93
N GLN A 251 17.52 6.96 -11.58
CA GLN A 251 16.41 6.70 -12.50
C GLN A 251 16.84 5.84 -13.68
N PHE A 252 16.02 4.83 -13.98
CA PHE A 252 16.16 4.00 -15.18
C PHE A 252 14.78 3.67 -15.72
N ALA A 253 14.69 3.55 -17.04
CA ALA A 253 13.45 3.23 -17.73
C ALA A 253 13.45 1.76 -18.15
N ASN A 254 12.31 1.08 -18.02
CA ASN A 254 12.17 -0.26 -18.56
C ASN A 254 12.13 -0.23 -20.10
N GLN A 255 12.40 -1.36 -20.76
CA GLN A 255 12.14 -1.48 -22.20
C GLN A 255 10.63 -1.49 -22.45
N ARG A 256 10.18 -0.92 -23.58
CA ARG A 256 8.78 -0.99 -23.98
C ARG A 256 8.41 -2.45 -24.23
N ASP A 257 7.38 -2.95 -23.55
CA ASP A 257 6.68 -4.16 -23.97
C ASP A 257 5.97 -3.84 -25.30
N HIS A 258 6.66 -4.05 -26.41
CA HIS A 258 6.03 -4.20 -27.71
C HIS A 258 5.19 -5.48 -27.61
N GLY A 259 3.87 -5.31 -27.44
CA GLY A 259 2.94 -6.40 -27.17
C GLY A 259 3.30 -7.66 -27.92
N TRP A 260 3.43 -8.77 -27.19
CA TRP A 260 3.73 -10.09 -27.72
C TRP A 260 2.77 -10.42 -28.87
N ALA A 261 3.22 -10.17 -30.10
CA ALA A 261 2.54 -10.60 -31.31
C ALA A 261 2.68 -12.13 -31.34
N TRP A 262 1.60 -12.84 -31.04
CA TRP A 262 1.48 -14.25 -31.40
C TRP A 262 1.49 -14.35 -32.94
N SER A 263 2.69 -14.42 -33.51
CA SER A 263 2.90 -14.91 -34.86
C SER A 263 2.57 -16.41 -34.85
N ASN A 264 1.38 -16.74 -35.36
CA ASN A 264 0.98 -18.10 -35.69
C ASN A 264 2.02 -18.71 -36.64
N HIS A 265 2.98 -19.46 -36.10
CA HIS A 265 3.75 -20.41 -36.88
C HIS A 265 2.84 -21.57 -37.25
N ARG A 266 2.15 -21.46 -38.40
CA ARG A 266 1.68 -22.63 -39.12
C ARG A 266 2.93 -23.41 -39.57
N ARG A 267 3.05 -24.65 -39.12
CA ARG A 267 3.97 -25.62 -39.75
C ARG A 267 3.58 -25.75 -41.23
N PRO A 268 4.52 -25.74 -42.18
CA PRO A 268 4.26 -26.24 -43.52
C PRO A 268 4.06 -27.77 -43.45
N PRO A 269 3.24 -28.37 -44.31
CA PRO A 269 3.13 -29.83 -44.39
C PRO A 269 4.40 -30.40 -45.04
N ASP A 270 4.99 -31.40 -44.39
CA ASP A 270 6.13 -32.15 -44.91
C ASP A 270 5.74 -32.88 -46.22
N ARG A 271 6.66 -32.85 -47.19
CA ARG A 271 6.74 -33.80 -48.31
C ARG A 271 7.65 -34.94 -47.91
#